data_AF-A0A8C8VWS0-F1
#
_entry.id   AF-A0A8C8VWS0-F1
#
_cell.length_a   1.000
_cell.length_b   1.000
_cell.length_c   1.000
_cell.angle_alpha   90.00
_cell.angle_beta   90.00
_cell.angle_gamma   90.00
#
_symmetry.space_group_name_H-M   'P 1'
#
loop_
_entity.id
_entity.type
_entity.pdbx_description
1 polymer ?
#
loop_
_entity_poly.entity_id
_entity_poly.type
_entity_poly.pdbx_seq_one_letter_code
_entity_poly.pdbx_strand_id
1 'polypeptide(L)'
;TVYESISSGQALEPLLSFCPRTVTFNRMKTTTCSLLIIISLLQLMIPVNTETLDSLLEKKIKELGCGGECTSTVTRTLSCTSVTARSRLASCPAGMAVTGCACGYGCGSWDIQNGNTCHCQCSVIDWTTARCCQLA
;
A
#
# COMPACT_ATOMS: atom_id res chain seq x y z
N THR A 1 14.51 -40.47 29.68
CA THR A 1 14.52 -38.99 29.56
C THR A 1 13.55 -38.66 28.43
N VAL A 2 12.43 -37.96 28.58
CA VAL A 2 11.92 -36.99 29.57
C VAL A 2 10.37 -37.01 29.50
N TYR A 3 9.72 -36.60 30.59
CA TYR A 3 8.28 -36.59 30.89
C TYR A 3 7.36 -35.74 29.97
N GLU A 4 6.08 -36.16 29.91
CA GLU A 4 4.78 -35.42 29.84
C GLU A 4 4.82 -33.88 29.68
N SER A 5 3.94 -33.18 28.93
CA SER A 5 2.47 -33.16 29.06
C SER A 5 1.76 -32.27 28.00
N ILE A 6 0.48 -32.60 27.71
CA ILE A 6 -0.68 -31.75 27.29
C ILE A 6 -0.72 -31.23 25.84
N SER A 7 -1.83 -31.19 25.08
CA SER A 7 -3.08 -31.97 24.88
C SER A 7 -3.86 -31.22 23.78
N SER A 8 -4.31 -31.94 22.74
CA SER A 8 -5.48 -31.71 21.84
C SER A 8 -5.56 -30.40 21.04
N GLY A 9 -5.72 -30.37 19.70
CA GLY A 9 -6.69 -31.07 18.85
C GLY A 9 -7.95 -30.18 18.66
N GLN A 10 -8.04 -29.32 17.64
CA GLN A 10 -8.58 -29.52 16.26
C GLN A 10 -10.02 -28.97 16.03
N ALA A 11 -10.12 -28.02 15.08
CA ALA A 11 -11.16 -27.81 14.04
C ALA A 11 -12.61 -27.32 14.31
N LEU A 12 -12.96 -26.31 13.47
CA LEU A 12 -14.25 -25.93 12.83
C LEU A 12 -15.36 -25.17 13.61
N GLU A 13 -15.64 -23.97 13.07
CA GLU A 13 -16.83 -23.08 13.16
C GLU A 13 -18.19 -23.83 13.03
N PRO A 14 -19.30 -23.36 13.66
CA PRO A 14 -19.96 -22.12 13.23
C PRO A 14 -20.46 -21.19 14.35
N LEU A 15 -20.38 -19.88 14.08
CA LEU A 15 -20.98 -18.76 14.82
C LEU A 15 -22.52 -18.79 14.87
N LEU A 16 -23.11 -19.78 15.53
CA LEU A 16 -24.51 -19.79 15.98
C LEU A 16 -24.62 -20.44 17.37
N SER A 17 -23.97 -19.86 18.37
CA SER A 17 -24.32 -20.15 19.77
C SER A 17 -23.75 -19.10 20.70
N PHE A 18 -24.41 -17.94 20.78
CA PHE A 18 -24.35 -17.11 21.98
C PHE A 18 -25.69 -17.21 22.71
N CYS A 19 -25.92 -18.38 23.29
CA CYS A 19 -26.80 -18.53 24.45
C CYS A 19 -25.90 -18.58 25.69
N PRO A 20 -25.58 -17.44 26.34
CA PRO A 20 -24.90 -17.52 27.62
C PRO A 20 -25.92 -17.89 28.70
N ARG A 21 -25.62 -19.00 29.35
CA ARG A 21 -25.74 -19.24 30.80
C ARG A 21 -27.02 -18.74 31.47
N THR A 22 -27.84 -19.71 31.87
CA THR A 22 -28.52 -19.77 33.18
C THR A 22 -28.47 -18.47 34.00
N VAL A 23 -29.31 -17.50 33.63
CA VAL A 23 -29.69 -16.44 34.54
C VAL A 23 -30.83 -17.05 35.36
N THR A 24 -30.52 -17.40 36.60
CA THR A 24 -31.52 -17.61 37.66
C THR A 24 -32.66 -16.63 37.44
N PHE A 25 -33.87 -17.15 37.21
CA PHE A 25 -35.09 -16.41 36.94
C PHE A 25 -35.53 -15.63 38.18
N ASN A 26 -34.71 -14.67 38.61
CA ASN A 26 -35.08 -13.66 39.59
C ASN A 26 -35.83 -12.59 38.82
N ARG A 27 -37.15 -12.80 38.66
CA ARG A 27 -38.19 -11.82 38.37
C ARG A 27 -37.64 -10.49 37.83
N MET A 28 -37.02 -10.56 36.65
CA MET A 28 -36.52 -9.38 35.95
C MET A 28 -37.72 -8.81 35.23
N LYS A 29 -38.03 -7.55 35.55
CA LYS A 29 -39.17 -6.79 35.03
C LYS A 29 -39.27 -7.05 33.53
N THR A 30 -40.30 -7.79 33.12
CA THR A 30 -40.60 -8.19 31.72
C THR A 30 -40.53 -6.99 30.76
N THR A 31 -40.73 -5.79 31.32
CA THR A 31 -40.55 -4.49 30.70
C THR A 31 -39.16 -4.27 30.09
N THR A 32 -38.06 -4.67 30.72
CA THR A 32 -36.69 -4.37 30.24
C THR A 32 -36.31 -5.18 28.99
N CYS A 33 -36.68 -6.46 28.93
CA CYS A 33 -36.45 -7.27 27.73
C CYS A 33 -37.33 -6.82 26.56
N SER A 34 -38.61 -6.51 26.81
CA SER A 34 -39.48 -5.91 25.79
C SER A 34 -38.94 -4.56 25.31
N LEU A 35 -38.44 -3.72 26.21
CA LEU A 35 -37.85 -2.42 25.86
C LEU A 35 -36.64 -2.57 24.93
N LEU A 36 -35.73 -3.51 25.20
CA LEU A 36 -34.56 -3.74 24.34
C LEU A 36 -34.96 -4.23 22.94
N ILE A 37 -35.94 -5.12 22.84
CA ILE A 37 -36.48 -5.60 21.56
C ILE A 37 -37.13 -4.46 20.78
N ILE A 38 -37.93 -3.62 21.46
CA ILE A 38 -38.57 -2.44 20.85
C ILE A 38 -37.51 -1.43 20.37
N ILE A 39 -36.44 -1.20 21.13
CA ILE A 39 -35.34 -0.32 20.73
C ILE A 39 -34.63 -0.87 19.48
N SER A 40 -34.33 -2.17 19.43
CA SER A 40 -33.72 -2.80 18.24
C SER A 40 -34.62 -2.71 17.00
N LEU A 41 -35.93 -2.88 17.16
CA LEU A 41 -36.90 -2.73 16.07
C LEU A 41 -37.04 -1.27 15.62
N LEU A 42 -36.96 -0.31 16.55
CA LEU A 42 -36.94 1.12 16.23
C LEU A 42 -35.70 1.51 15.42
N GLN A 43 -34.53 0.95 15.75
CA GLN A 43 -33.28 1.19 15.01
C GLN A 43 -33.33 0.63 13.58
N LEU A 44 -34.14 -0.40 13.32
CA LEU A 44 -34.34 -0.98 11.98
C LEU A 44 -35.25 -0.13 11.08
N MET A 45 -36.08 0.73 11.68
CA MET A 45 -37.00 1.66 10.98
C MET A 45 -36.35 3.00 10.65
N ILE A 46 -35.19 3.30 11.24
CA ILE A 46 -34.39 4.46 10.86
C ILE A 46 -33.65 4.06 9.60
N PRO A 47 -33.87 4.73 8.44
CA PRO A 47 -32.91 4.61 7.36
C PRO A 47 -31.58 5.14 7.91
N VAL A 48 -30.68 4.23 8.29
CA VAL A 48 -29.28 4.61 8.52
C VAL A 48 -28.81 5.07 7.16
N ASN A 49 -28.87 6.38 6.95
CA ASN A 49 -28.48 7.01 5.71
C ASN A 49 -26.95 7.10 5.73
N THR A 50 -26.29 5.94 5.65
CA THR A 50 -24.84 5.81 5.41
C THR A 50 -24.45 6.66 4.20
N GLU A 51 -25.34 6.68 3.20
CA GLU A 51 -25.32 7.53 2.02
C GLU A 51 -25.07 9.02 2.35
N THR A 52 -25.63 9.60 3.44
CA THR A 52 -25.41 11.02 3.78
C THR A 52 -24.06 11.30 4.39
N LEU A 53 -23.54 10.39 5.22
CA LEU A 53 -22.26 10.62 5.87
C LEU A 53 -21.12 10.38 4.89
N ASP A 54 -21.25 9.35 4.06
CA ASP A 54 -20.32 9.07 2.96
C ASP A 54 -20.39 10.19 1.92
N SER A 55 -21.57 10.66 1.50
CA SER A 55 -21.66 11.81 0.59
C SER A 55 -21.17 13.12 1.20
N LEU A 56 -21.30 13.33 2.51
CA LEU A 56 -20.74 14.49 3.20
C LEU A 56 -19.21 14.40 3.29
N LEU A 57 -18.67 13.21 3.53
CA LEU A 57 -17.23 12.95 3.57
C LEU A 57 -16.63 13.11 2.17
N GLU A 58 -17.23 12.51 1.14
CA GLU A 58 -16.85 12.69 -0.26
C GLU A 58 -16.94 14.15 -0.68
N LYS A 59 -18.00 14.86 -0.28
CA LYS A 59 -18.11 16.30 -0.49
C LYS A 59 -16.98 17.04 0.23
N LYS A 60 -16.65 16.72 1.48
CA LYS A 60 -15.52 17.33 2.20
C LYS A 60 -14.18 16.99 1.56
N ILE A 61 -13.98 15.77 1.07
CA ILE A 61 -12.77 15.33 0.37
C ILE A 61 -12.65 16.04 -0.98
N LYS A 62 -13.76 16.33 -1.65
CA LYS A 62 -13.81 17.10 -2.90
C LYS A 62 -13.71 18.62 -2.69
N GLU A 63 -14.04 19.11 -1.50
CA GLU A 63 -13.82 20.51 -1.09
C GLU A 63 -12.40 20.72 -0.52
N LEU A 64 -11.80 19.69 0.08
CA LEU A 64 -10.43 19.70 0.62
C LEU A 64 -9.37 19.22 -0.38
N GLY A 65 -9.75 18.37 -1.34
CA GLY A 65 -8.95 17.92 -2.47
C GLY A 65 -9.49 18.55 -3.74
N CYS A 66 -8.64 19.12 -4.59
CA CYS A 66 -9.10 19.94 -5.71
C CYS A 66 -10.16 19.24 -6.55
N GLY A 67 -11.33 19.86 -6.63
CA GLY A 67 -12.53 19.30 -7.23
C GLY A 67 -12.32 18.89 -8.69
N GLY A 68 -12.29 17.59 -8.94
CA GLY A 68 -12.44 16.96 -10.27
C GLY A 68 -11.30 17.15 -11.26
N GLU A 69 -10.48 18.18 -11.09
CA GLU A 69 -9.36 18.48 -11.95
C GLU A 69 -8.24 19.09 -11.11
N CYS A 70 -7.76 18.33 -10.12
CA CYS A 70 -6.39 18.51 -9.66
C CYS A 70 -5.46 18.19 -10.83
N THR A 71 -5.27 19.14 -11.73
CA THR A 71 -3.94 19.38 -12.26
C THR A 71 -3.13 19.86 -11.05
N SER A 72 -2.72 18.93 -10.19
CA SER A 72 -1.54 19.13 -9.37
C SER A 72 -0.36 19.11 -10.33
N THR A 73 -0.33 20.06 -11.26
CA THR A 73 0.82 20.40 -12.07
C THR A 73 1.72 21.19 -11.13
N VAL A 74 2.17 20.54 -10.06
CA VAL A 74 3.53 20.77 -9.62
C VAL A 74 4.33 20.35 -10.85
N THR A 75 4.75 21.34 -11.64
CA THR A 75 5.56 21.13 -12.82
C THR A 75 6.89 20.55 -12.35
N ARG A 76 6.93 19.23 -12.17
CA ARG A 76 8.14 18.52 -11.81
C ARG A 76 9.03 18.51 -13.03
N THR A 77 10.20 19.08 -12.87
CA THR A 77 11.16 19.15 -13.96
C THR A 77 11.98 17.86 -13.97
N LEU A 78 12.24 17.31 -15.14
CA LEU A 78 13.16 16.18 -15.26
C LEU A 78 14.58 16.75 -15.21
N SER A 79 15.29 16.55 -14.11
CA SER A 79 16.70 16.90 -14.00
C SER A 79 17.54 15.70 -14.38
N CYS A 80 18.45 15.87 -15.34
CA CYS A 80 19.30 14.80 -15.83
C CYS A 80 20.76 15.21 -15.93
N THR A 81 21.66 14.33 -15.50
CA THR A 81 23.10 14.47 -15.64
C THR A 81 23.71 13.17 -16.17
N SER A 82 24.95 13.24 -16.65
CA SER A 82 25.68 12.06 -17.12
C SER A 82 26.85 11.79 -16.20
N VAL A 83 27.02 10.53 -15.80
CA VAL A 83 28.16 10.06 -15.00
C VAL A 83 29.03 9.19 -15.89
N THR A 84 30.27 9.61 -16.11
CA THR A 84 31.24 8.90 -16.96
C THR A 84 32.38 8.34 -16.12
N ALA A 85 32.77 7.10 -16.39
CA ALA A 85 33.90 6.43 -15.76
C ALA A 85 34.81 5.78 -16.80
N ARG A 86 36.12 5.77 -16.53
CA ARG A 86 37.13 5.03 -17.31
C ARG A 86 37.13 3.55 -16.96
N SER A 87 35.96 2.93 -17.05
CA SER A 87 35.74 1.51 -16.77
C SER A 87 34.54 1.01 -17.58
N ARG A 88 34.22 -0.29 -17.46
CA ARG A 88 33.01 -0.90 -18.04
C ARG A 88 31.73 -0.55 -17.29
N LEU A 89 31.86 0.03 -16.10
CA LEU A 89 30.76 0.32 -15.20
C LEU A 89 30.66 1.82 -14.97
N ALA A 90 29.44 2.36 -15.00
CA ALA A 90 29.14 3.71 -14.55
C ALA A 90 27.83 3.70 -13.75
N SER A 91 27.88 4.17 -12.51
CA SER A 91 26.72 4.16 -11.59
C SER A 91 26.17 5.55 -11.41
N CYS A 92 24.84 5.68 -11.39
CA CYS A 92 24.19 6.92 -10.99
C CYS A 92 24.29 7.12 -9.47
N PRO A 93 24.37 8.37 -8.98
CA PRO A 93 24.26 8.65 -7.55
C PRO A 93 22.87 8.29 -7.03
N ALA A 94 22.78 8.04 -5.72
CA ALA A 94 21.53 7.71 -5.06
C ALA A 94 20.45 8.79 -5.29
N GLY A 95 19.21 8.35 -5.51
CA GLY A 95 18.08 9.25 -5.81
C GLY A 95 17.85 9.52 -7.29
N MET A 96 18.76 9.09 -8.17
CA MET A 96 18.57 9.15 -9.63
C MET A 96 18.41 7.76 -10.25
N ALA A 97 17.64 7.67 -11.33
CA ALA A 97 17.47 6.48 -12.12
C ALA A 97 18.34 6.52 -13.38
N VAL A 98 18.90 5.38 -13.77
CA VAL A 98 19.56 5.22 -15.07
C VAL A 98 18.50 5.23 -16.17
N THR A 99 18.58 6.18 -17.10
CA THR A 99 17.69 6.27 -18.27
C THR A 99 18.33 5.78 -19.56
N GLY A 100 19.66 5.61 -19.57
CA GLY A 100 20.38 5.04 -20.70
C GLY A 100 21.88 4.98 -20.46
N CYS A 101 22.57 4.22 -21.30
CA CYS A 101 24.01 4.06 -21.23
C CYS A 101 24.66 4.38 -22.58
N ALA A 102 25.89 4.85 -22.53
CA ALA A 102 26.77 4.97 -23.68
C ALA A 102 28.12 4.35 -23.35
N CYS A 103 28.70 3.65 -24.32
CA CYS A 103 29.98 2.98 -24.18
C CYS A 103 30.94 3.53 -25.22
N GLY A 104 32.22 3.60 -24.89
CA GLY A 104 33.24 3.97 -25.86
C GLY A 104 33.48 2.89 -26.91
N TYR A 105 34.38 3.19 -27.86
CA TYR A 105 34.59 2.43 -29.10
C TYR A 105 33.32 2.15 -29.92
N GLY A 106 32.23 2.91 -29.72
CA GLY A 106 30.97 2.69 -30.42
C GLY A 106 30.24 1.40 -29.98
N CYS A 107 30.54 0.87 -28.80
CA CYS A 107 29.87 -0.31 -28.28
C CYS A 107 28.39 -0.01 -27.98
N GLY A 108 27.48 -0.67 -28.70
CA GLY A 108 26.03 -0.57 -28.48
C GLY A 108 25.47 -1.61 -27.50
N SER A 109 26.29 -2.55 -27.03
CA SER A 109 25.87 -3.65 -26.15
C SER A 109 26.12 -3.29 -24.70
N TRP A 110 25.05 -2.96 -23.98
CA TRP A 110 25.08 -2.63 -22.56
C TRP A 110 23.84 -3.13 -21.84
N ASP A 111 23.96 -3.28 -20.53
CA ASP A 111 22.87 -3.61 -19.61
C ASP A 111 22.90 -2.71 -18.37
N ILE A 112 21.82 -2.72 -17.59
CA ILE A 112 21.75 -2.02 -16.30
C ILE A 112 21.80 -3.06 -15.18
N GLN A 113 22.88 -3.05 -14.41
CA GLN A 113 23.07 -3.89 -13.24
C GLN A 113 22.53 -3.22 -11.99
N ASN A 114 21.91 -4.02 -11.12
CA ASN A 114 21.37 -3.60 -9.83
C ASN A 114 20.45 -2.37 -9.91
N GLY A 115 19.79 -2.18 -11.07
CA GLY A 115 18.89 -1.05 -11.35
C GLY A 115 19.55 0.34 -11.40
N ASN A 116 20.88 0.45 -11.25
CA ASN A 116 21.53 1.75 -11.06
C ASN A 116 22.92 1.88 -11.72
N THR A 117 23.44 0.81 -12.33
CA THR A 117 24.79 0.81 -12.91
C THR A 117 24.76 0.36 -14.36
N CYS A 118 25.18 1.24 -15.26
CA CYS A 118 25.44 0.86 -16.65
C CYS A 118 26.64 -0.08 -16.73
N HIS A 119 26.51 -1.15 -17.49
CA HIS A 119 27.56 -2.12 -17.77
C HIS A 119 27.73 -2.33 -19.27
N CYS A 120 28.92 -2.03 -19.80
CA CYS A 120 29.25 -2.22 -21.21
C CYS A 120 29.88 -3.60 -21.45
N GLN A 121 29.30 -4.35 -22.39
CA GLN A 121 29.58 -5.77 -22.58
C GLN A 121 30.65 -6.09 -23.65
N CYS A 122 30.99 -5.15 -24.54
CA CYS A 122 31.94 -5.42 -25.63
C CYS A 122 33.35 -5.75 -25.11
N SER A 123 34.16 -6.51 -25.86
CA SER A 123 35.47 -7.03 -25.40
C SER A 123 36.50 -5.98 -24.98
N VAL A 124 36.46 -4.77 -25.54
CA VAL A 124 37.33 -3.64 -25.17
C VAL A 124 36.48 -2.40 -24.95
N ILE A 125 36.65 -1.76 -23.79
CA ILE A 125 35.94 -0.53 -23.38
C ILE A 125 36.94 0.41 -22.72
N ASP A 126 37.06 1.62 -23.24
CA ASP A 126 37.84 2.74 -22.71
C ASP A 126 37.05 3.54 -21.67
N TRP A 127 35.74 3.74 -21.89
CA TRP A 127 34.85 4.41 -20.95
C TRP A 127 33.40 3.94 -21.05
N THR A 128 32.65 4.18 -19.97
CA THR A 128 31.20 3.98 -19.87
C THR A 128 30.57 5.24 -19.30
N THR A 129 29.42 5.64 -19.84
CA THR A 129 28.62 6.77 -19.35
C THR A 129 27.21 6.30 -19.04
N ALA A 130 26.72 6.62 -17.84
CA ALA A 130 25.33 6.46 -17.45
C ALA A 130 24.60 7.81 -17.54
N ARG A 131 23.41 7.83 -18.18
CA ARG A 131 22.49 8.96 -18.11
C ARG A 131 21.59 8.78 -16.89
N CYS A 132 21.66 9.72 -15.97
CA CYS A 132 21.01 9.68 -14.67
C CYS A 132 19.95 10.77 -14.61
N CYS A 133 18.71 10.45 -14.27
CA CYS A 133 17.64 11.41 -14.17
C CYS A 133 16.83 11.26 -12.88
N GLN A 134 16.24 12.36 -12.43
CA GLN A 134 15.26 12.40 -11.35
C GLN A 134 14.19 13.44 -11.65
N LEU A 135 13.05 13.33 -10.96
CA LEU A 135 12.08 14.41 -10.87
C LEU A 135 12.57 15.41 -9.81
N ALA A 136 12.69 16.67 -10.20
CA ALA A 136 13.06 17.80 -9.34
C ALA A 136 11.85 18.70 -9.07
#